data_AF-A0A2E0RM28-F1
#
_entry.id   AF-A0A2E0RM28-F1
#
_cell.length_a   1.000
_cell.length_b   1.000
_cell.length_c   1.000
_cell.angle_alpha   90.00
_cell.angle_beta   90.00
_cell.angle_gamma   90.00
#
_symmetry.space_group_name_H-M   'P 1'
#
loop_
_entity.id
_entity.type
_entity.pdbx_description
1 polymer ?
#
loop_
_entity_poly.entity_id
_entity_poly.type
_entity_poly.pdbx_seq_one_letter_code
_entity_poly.pdbx_strand_id
1 'polypeptide(L)'
;MARRSGSNASQRKSSPLGSLDPAERGVVLDRLLIVHPELHGDAERLATDLLVAVSVERVASEVEAALVWISLDALAARSGRMLGRGYVHESEAAWELVNEAIEPFRADLDRRAALGLLDAAANLAVGTVAGVYRVREPEEGTVLAYAGEDTPTDLAEEFLDRAAKLGVALPDDAAESHWPGWSDLW
;
A
#
# COMPACT_ATOMS: atom_id res chain seq x y z
N MET A 1 -30.93 -37.28 10.25
CA MET A 1 -30.34 -36.42 11.29
C MET A 1 -29.14 -35.67 10.70
N ALA A 2 -29.30 -34.38 10.37
CA ALA A 2 -28.21 -33.55 9.87
C ALA A 2 -27.77 -32.58 10.97
N ARG A 3 -26.52 -32.69 11.44
CA ARG A 3 -25.94 -31.78 12.44
C ARG A 3 -25.54 -30.47 11.76
N ARG A 4 -26.03 -29.37 12.32
CA ARG A 4 -25.74 -27.97 11.92
C ARG A 4 -24.25 -27.66 12.13
N SER A 5 -23.53 -27.38 11.05
CA SER A 5 -22.17 -26.84 11.06
C SER A 5 -22.17 -25.30 11.20
N GLY A 6 -22.92 -24.78 12.17
CA GLY A 6 -23.18 -23.33 12.33
C GLY A 6 -22.64 -22.67 13.61
N SER A 7 -21.96 -23.40 14.51
CA SER A 7 -21.64 -22.89 15.86
C SER A 7 -20.30 -22.16 15.99
N ASN A 8 -19.35 -22.36 15.06
CA ASN A 8 -17.95 -21.97 15.31
C ASN A 8 -17.66 -20.48 15.00
N ALA A 9 -18.34 -19.91 14.00
CA ALA A 9 -18.16 -18.50 13.63
C ALA A 9 -18.86 -17.54 14.60
N SER A 10 -20.04 -17.92 15.12
CA SER A 10 -20.76 -17.10 16.11
C SER A 10 -20.09 -17.13 17.49
N GLN A 11 -19.48 -18.25 17.87
CA GLN A 11 -18.71 -18.37 19.12
C GLN A 11 -17.39 -17.59 19.09
N ARG A 12 -16.73 -17.48 17.93
CA ARG A 12 -15.55 -16.61 17.77
C ARG A 12 -15.88 -15.15 18.08
N LYS A 13 -16.98 -14.62 17.52
CA LYS A 13 -17.40 -13.23 17.73
C LYS A 13 -17.88 -12.92 19.16
N SER A 14 -18.21 -13.94 19.96
CA SER A 14 -18.68 -13.77 21.34
C SER A 14 -17.62 -14.04 22.42
N SER A 15 -16.37 -14.26 22.04
CA SER A 15 -15.26 -14.47 22.98
C SER A 15 -14.42 -13.21 23.13
N PRO A 16 -13.80 -12.94 24.30
CA PRO A 16 -12.94 -11.77 24.49
C PRO A 16 -11.82 -11.67 23.44
N LEU A 17 -11.25 -12.79 23.00
CA LEU A 17 -10.21 -12.80 21.96
C LEU A 17 -10.75 -12.39 20.59
N GLY A 18 -11.98 -12.80 20.26
CA GLY A 18 -12.58 -12.49 18.96
C GLY A 18 -13.24 -11.12 18.87
N SER A 19 -13.42 -10.42 20.00
CA SER A 19 -13.86 -9.02 20.04
C SER A 19 -12.72 -8.01 19.92
N LEU A 20 -11.46 -8.46 19.98
CA LEU A 20 -10.30 -7.57 19.91
C LEU A 20 -10.15 -6.92 18.53
N ASP A 21 -9.77 -5.65 18.55
CA ASP A 21 -9.28 -4.94 17.37
C ASP A 21 -7.85 -5.38 16.97
N PRO A 22 -7.31 -4.94 15.82
CA PRO A 22 -5.97 -5.34 15.37
C PRO A 22 -4.84 -4.95 16.33
N ALA A 23 -4.90 -3.77 16.95
CA ALA A 23 -3.88 -3.31 17.88
C ALA A 23 -3.91 -4.14 19.18
N GLU A 24 -5.11 -4.39 19.70
CA GLU A 24 -5.30 -5.25 20.88
C GLU A 24 -4.84 -6.69 20.63
N ARG A 25 -5.05 -7.23 19.42
CA ARG A 25 -4.50 -8.54 19.03
C ARG A 25 -2.98 -8.57 19.04
N GLY A 26 -2.33 -7.49 18.58
CA GLY A 26 -0.88 -7.35 18.65
C GLY A 26 -0.36 -7.42 20.08
N VAL A 27 -1.00 -6.66 21.00
CA VAL A 27 -0.65 -6.70 22.43
C VAL A 27 -0.82 -8.10 23.03
N VAL A 28 -1.86 -8.83 22.64
CA VAL A 28 -2.06 -10.22 23.10
C VAL A 28 -0.99 -11.16 22.52
N LEU A 29 -0.61 -11.01 21.24
CA LEU A 29 0.47 -11.79 20.64
C LEU A 29 1.80 -11.55 21.36
N ASP A 30 2.16 -10.30 21.63
CA ASP A 30 3.40 -9.96 22.34
C ASP A 30 3.45 -10.63 23.72
N ARG A 31 2.33 -10.58 24.46
CA ARG A 31 2.23 -11.24 25.76
C ARG A 31 2.30 -12.75 25.66
N LEU A 32 1.68 -13.34 24.64
CA LEU A 32 1.77 -14.78 24.39
C LEU A 32 3.20 -15.22 24.11
N LEU A 33 3.94 -14.47 23.30
CA LEU A 33 5.34 -14.78 22.99
C LEU A 33 6.27 -14.67 24.20
N ILE A 34 6.00 -13.71 25.11
CA ILE A 34 6.73 -13.61 26.39
C ILE A 34 6.48 -14.85 27.27
N VAL A 35 5.23 -15.30 27.38
CA VAL A 35 4.84 -16.41 28.25
C VAL A 35 5.17 -17.77 27.63
N HIS A 36 5.14 -17.86 26.30
CA HIS A 36 5.36 -19.06 25.49
C HIS A 36 6.47 -18.84 24.45
N PRO A 37 7.75 -18.74 24.87
CA PRO A 37 8.85 -18.46 23.96
C PRO A 37 9.01 -19.49 22.83
N GLU A 38 8.56 -20.72 23.02
CA GLU A 38 8.53 -21.78 22.02
C GLU A 38 7.72 -21.39 20.75
N LEU A 39 6.79 -20.44 20.86
CA LEU A 39 5.95 -20.00 19.75
C LEU A 39 6.64 -18.97 18.84
N HIS A 40 7.80 -18.42 19.20
CA HIS A 40 8.46 -17.39 18.39
C HIS A 40 8.75 -17.86 16.97
N GLY A 41 9.27 -19.08 16.81
CA GLY A 41 9.59 -19.62 15.48
C GLY A 41 8.36 -19.76 14.58
N ASP A 42 7.23 -20.15 15.16
CA ASP A 42 5.96 -20.25 14.43
C ASP A 42 5.38 -18.88 14.10
N ALA A 43 5.47 -17.93 15.03
CA ALA A 43 5.03 -16.55 14.80
C ALA A 43 5.85 -15.87 13.69
N GLU A 44 7.18 -16.01 13.71
CA GLU A 44 8.07 -15.48 12.67
C GLU A 44 7.79 -16.10 11.30
N ARG A 45 7.56 -17.42 11.25
CA ARG A 45 7.20 -18.11 10.01
C ARG A 45 5.86 -17.64 9.46
N LEU A 46 4.85 -17.50 10.31
CA LEU A 46 3.54 -16.97 9.90
C LEU A 46 3.62 -15.51 9.45
N ALA A 47 4.41 -14.69 10.13
CA ALA A 47 4.66 -13.31 9.74
C ALA A 47 5.37 -13.24 8.38
N THR A 48 6.37 -14.10 8.16
CA THR A 48 7.07 -14.23 6.88
C THR A 48 6.11 -14.66 5.78
N ASP A 49 5.30 -15.70 6.00
CA ASP A 49 4.31 -16.20 5.04
C ASP A 49 3.31 -15.09 4.63
N LEU A 50 2.87 -14.28 5.60
CA LEU A 50 2.00 -13.13 5.34
C LEU A 50 2.69 -12.04 4.53
N LEU A 51 3.96 -11.78 4.82
CA LEU A 51 4.74 -10.78 4.08
C LEU A 51 5.04 -11.27 2.67
N VAL A 52 5.46 -12.51 2.45
CA VAL A 52 5.79 -12.97 1.08
C VAL A 52 4.58 -13.12 0.16
N ALA A 53 3.36 -13.24 0.71
CA ALA A 53 2.11 -13.35 -0.04
C ALA A 53 1.66 -12.00 -0.68
N VAL A 54 2.47 -11.47 -1.60
CA VAL A 54 2.16 -10.27 -2.39
C VAL A 54 1.67 -10.65 -3.77
N SER A 55 0.52 -10.09 -4.15
CA SER A 55 -0.01 -10.18 -5.52
C SER A 55 0.13 -8.81 -6.17
N VAL A 56 0.77 -8.77 -7.34
CA VAL A 56 0.88 -7.57 -8.18
C VAL A 56 -0.50 -6.95 -8.42
N GLU A 57 -1.49 -7.76 -8.82
CA GLU A 57 -2.85 -7.30 -9.12
C GLU A 57 -3.55 -6.68 -7.90
N ARG A 58 -3.40 -7.31 -6.74
CA ARG A 58 -3.98 -6.79 -5.49
C ARG A 58 -3.38 -5.44 -5.14
N VAL A 59 -2.05 -5.32 -5.19
CA VAL A 59 -1.35 -4.06 -4.92
C VAL A 59 -1.76 -2.99 -5.93
N ALA A 60 -1.81 -3.32 -7.22
CA ALA A 60 -2.23 -2.38 -8.26
C ALA A 60 -3.64 -1.82 -8.01
N SER A 61 -4.58 -2.70 -7.63
CA SER A 61 -5.95 -2.29 -7.28
C SER A 61 -6.00 -1.41 -6.02
N GLU A 62 -5.15 -1.71 -5.02
CA GLU A 62 -5.05 -0.91 -3.79
C GLU A 62 -4.47 0.49 -4.06
N VAL A 63 -3.46 0.58 -4.92
CA VAL A 63 -2.85 1.87 -5.34
C VAL A 63 -3.80 2.69 -6.17
N GLU A 64 -4.44 2.09 -7.17
CA GLU A 64 -5.47 2.76 -7.98
C GLU A 64 -6.57 3.32 -7.08
N ALA A 65 -7.09 2.51 -6.14
CA ALA A 65 -8.10 2.97 -5.19
C ALA A 65 -7.57 4.10 -4.29
N ALA A 66 -6.34 4.00 -3.78
CA ALA A 66 -5.75 5.04 -2.93
C ALA A 66 -5.66 6.39 -3.65
N LEU A 67 -5.35 6.40 -4.96
CA LEU A 67 -5.22 7.62 -5.76
C LEU A 67 -6.56 8.17 -6.26
N VAL A 68 -7.49 7.31 -6.67
CA VAL A 68 -8.82 7.72 -7.17
C VAL A 68 -9.70 8.25 -6.05
N TRP A 69 -9.58 7.69 -4.84
CA TRP A 69 -10.48 8.02 -3.72
C TRP A 69 -9.98 9.19 -2.85
N ILE A 70 -8.93 9.91 -3.28
CA ILE A 70 -8.50 11.12 -2.60
C ILE A 70 -9.63 12.16 -2.67
N SER A 71 -10.06 12.64 -1.50
CA SER A 71 -11.23 13.51 -1.40
C SER A 71 -10.93 14.94 -1.87
N LEU A 72 -11.82 15.48 -2.70
CA LEU A 72 -11.82 16.91 -3.05
C LEU A 72 -12.09 17.80 -1.84
N ASP A 73 -12.82 17.33 -0.83
CA ASP A 73 -12.99 18.08 0.43
C ASP A 73 -11.66 18.15 1.19
N ALA A 74 -10.85 17.10 1.13
CA ALA A 74 -9.51 17.12 1.72
C ALA A 74 -8.59 18.11 0.98
N LEU A 75 -8.69 18.19 -0.36
CA LEU A 75 -8.00 19.19 -1.16
C LEU A 75 -8.44 20.61 -0.77
N ALA A 76 -9.75 20.88 -0.75
CA ALA A 76 -10.31 22.18 -0.39
C ALA A 76 -9.95 22.60 1.04
N ALA A 77 -9.81 21.65 1.97
CA ALA A 77 -9.38 21.93 3.34
C ALA A 77 -7.89 22.27 3.48
N ARG A 78 -7.08 21.99 2.44
CA ARG A 78 -5.62 22.16 2.44
C ARG A 78 -5.10 23.19 1.44
N SER A 79 -5.95 23.68 0.54
CA SER A 79 -5.64 24.76 -0.39
C SER A 79 -6.24 26.10 0.03
N GLY A 80 -5.79 27.18 -0.60
CA GLY A 80 -6.25 28.53 -0.32
C GLY A 80 -5.53 29.18 0.88
N ARG A 81 -6.22 30.06 1.60
CA ARG A 81 -5.61 30.84 2.69
C ARG A 81 -5.55 30.04 3.98
N MET A 82 -4.37 29.57 4.33
CA MET A 82 -4.08 28.79 5.53
C MET A 82 -3.52 29.66 6.66
N LEU A 83 -4.09 29.52 7.85
CA LEU A 83 -3.62 30.22 9.05
C LEU A 83 -2.18 29.77 9.38
N GLY A 84 -1.25 30.72 9.46
CA GLY A 84 0.16 30.44 9.78
C GLY A 84 1.03 29.90 8.64
N ARG A 85 0.45 29.43 7.52
CA ARG A 85 1.18 28.99 6.31
C ARG A 85 1.11 29.96 5.13
N GLY A 86 0.11 30.85 5.09
CA GLY A 86 -0.06 31.76 3.95
C GLY A 86 -1.05 31.20 2.93
N TYR A 87 -0.87 31.50 1.65
CA TYR A 87 -1.72 30.94 0.58
C TYR A 87 -1.05 29.68 0.02
N VAL A 88 -1.80 28.59 -0.09
CA VAL A 88 -1.38 27.30 -0.66
C VAL A 88 -2.13 27.08 -1.97
N HIS A 89 -1.41 26.81 -3.05
CA HIS A 89 -2.04 26.55 -4.34
C HIS A 89 -2.67 25.15 -4.38
N GLU A 90 -3.74 24.97 -5.14
CA GLU A 90 -4.43 23.69 -5.27
C GLU A 90 -3.51 22.58 -5.77
N SER A 91 -2.60 22.88 -6.69
CA SER A 91 -1.64 21.89 -7.20
C SER A 91 -0.63 21.44 -6.14
N GLU A 92 -0.19 22.33 -5.25
CA GLU A 92 0.72 22.00 -4.15
C GLU A 92 0.01 21.09 -3.13
N ALA A 93 -1.21 21.47 -2.72
CA ALA A 93 -2.00 20.67 -1.80
C ALA A 93 -2.38 19.30 -2.39
N ALA A 94 -2.69 19.24 -3.69
CA ALA A 94 -2.97 18.00 -4.40
C ALA A 94 -1.75 17.08 -4.45
N TRP A 95 -0.57 17.63 -4.78
CA TRP A 95 0.68 16.90 -4.77
C TRP A 95 1.00 16.33 -3.38
N GLU A 96 0.82 17.11 -2.30
CA GLU A 96 0.98 16.61 -0.93
C GLU A 96 0.02 15.44 -0.62
N LEU A 97 -1.25 15.56 -0.98
CA LEU A 97 -2.25 14.50 -0.76
C LEU A 97 -1.95 13.22 -1.54
N VAL A 98 -1.53 13.35 -2.79
CA VAL A 98 -1.11 12.20 -3.62
C VAL A 98 0.10 11.51 -3.00
N ASN A 99 1.08 12.27 -2.52
CA ASN A 99 2.25 11.72 -1.83
C ASN A 99 1.87 11.04 -0.51
N GLU A 100 0.94 11.59 0.26
CA GLU A 100 0.43 10.93 1.47
C GLU A 100 -0.30 9.62 1.15
N ALA A 101 -1.07 9.58 0.06
CA ALA A 101 -1.80 8.39 -0.36
C ALA A 101 -0.86 7.25 -0.78
N ILE A 102 0.29 7.57 -1.39
CA ILE A 102 1.25 6.56 -1.87
C ILE A 102 2.29 6.16 -0.81
N GLU A 103 2.49 6.97 0.23
CA GLU A 103 3.48 6.73 1.29
C GLU A 103 3.39 5.34 1.93
N PRO A 104 2.20 4.75 2.22
CA PRO A 104 2.12 3.40 2.77
C PRO A 104 2.81 2.34 1.89
N PHE A 105 2.80 2.50 0.56
CA PHE A 105 3.45 1.58 -0.37
C PHE A 105 4.96 1.77 -0.39
N ARG A 106 5.45 3.01 -0.24
CA ARG A 106 6.90 3.29 -0.08
C ARG A 106 7.44 2.64 1.20
N ALA A 107 6.74 2.86 2.31
CA ALA A 107 7.12 2.32 3.61
C ALA A 107 7.11 0.78 3.61
N ASP A 108 6.14 0.14 2.94
CA ASP A 108 6.08 -1.31 2.84
C ASP A 108 7.19 -1.88 1.91
N LEU A 109 7.57 -1.15 0.85
CA LEU A 109 8.70 -1.50 -0.01
C LEU A 109 10.01 -1.51 0.78
N ASP A 110 10.31 -0.43 1.49
CA ASP A 110 11.50 -0.33 2.34
C ASP A 110 11.54 -1.44 3.38
N ARG A 111 10.41 -1.66 4.06
CA ARG A 111 10.30 -2.67 5.11
C ARG A 111 10.59 -4.07 4.58
N ARG A 112 10.01 -4.45 3.43
CA ARG A 112 10.23 -5.77 2.82
C ARG A 112 11.67 -5.94 2.35
N ALA A 113 12.25 -4.92 1.72
CA ALA A 113 13.63 -4.94 1.29
C ALA A 113 14.60 -5.05 2.49
N ALA A 114 14.35 -4.32 3.58
CA ALA A 114 15.16 -4.39 4.79
C ALA A 114 15.12 -5.78 5.48
N LEU A 115 14.03 -6.53 5.28
CA LEU A 115 13.89 -7.93 5.74
C LEU A 115 14.47 -8.95 4.75
N GLY A 116 15.04 -8.51 3.62
CA GLY A 116 15.57 -9.39 2.57
C GLY A 116 14.50 -10.11 1.75
N LEU A 117 13.24 -9.70 1.84
CA LEU A 117 12.11 -10.30 1.13
C LEU A 117 12.01 -9.74 -0.30
N LEU A 118 13.06 -9.92 -1.10
CA LEU A 118 13.24 -9.21 -2.37
C LEU A 118 12.16 -9.53 -3.40
N ASP A 119 11.71 -10.79 -3.52
CA ASP A 119 10.62 -11.15 -4.45
C ASP A 119 9.30 -10.47 -4.07
N ALA A 120 9.01 -10.38 -2.77
CA ALA A 120 7.82 -9.71 -2.27
C ALA A 120 7.90 -8.19 -2.46
N ALA A 121 9.11 -7.62 -2.29
CA ALA A 121 9.39 -6.22 -2.58
C ALA A 121 9.24 -5.92 -4.08
N ALA A 122 9.70 -6.81 -4.95
CA ALA A 122 9.55 -6.69 -6.40
C ALA A 122 8.07 -6.72 -6.80
N ASN A 123 7.30 -7.69 -6.31
CA ASN A 123 5.86 -7.76 -6.56
C ASN A 123 5.11 -6.52 -6.06
N LEU A 124 5.54 -5.92 -4.93
CA LEU A 124 4.98 -4.67 -4.44
C LEU A 124 5.33 -3.51 -5.38
N ALA A 125 6.60 -3.36 -5.78
CA ALA A 125 7.02 -2.30 -6.68
C ALA A 125 6.31 -2.38 -8.04
N VAL A 126 6.27 -3.58 -8.65
CA VAL A 126 5.54 -3.84 -9.89
C VAL A 126 4.05 -3.54 -9.71
N GLY A 127 3.44 -4.02 -8.62
CA GLY A 127 2.03 -3.74 -8.32
C GLY A 127 1.76 -2.24 -8.19
N THR A 128 2.64 -1.50 -7.53
CA THR A 128 2.48 -0.05 -7.36
C THR A 128 2.55 0.68 -8.69
N VAL A 129 3.58 0.43 -9.50
CA VAL A 129 3.70 1.05 -10.83
C VAL A 129 2.52 0.68 -11.73
N ALA A 130 2.06 -0.57 -11.68
CA ALA A 130 0.87 -1.01 -12.41
C ALA A 130 -0.40 -0.26 -11.96
N GLY A 131 -0.57 -0.02 -10.66
CA GLY A 131 -1.70 0.75 -10.12
C GLY A 131 -1.65 2.22 -10.54
N VAL A 132 -0.46 2.83 -10.50
CA VAL A 132 -0.24 4.20 -10.99
C VAL A 132 -0.50 4.29 -12.51
N TYR A 133 -0.07 3.30 -13.29
CA TYR A 133 -0.32 3.23 -14.72
C TYR A 133 -1.81 3.16 -15.08
N ARG A 134 -2.65 2.54 -14.24
CA ARG A 134 -4.12 2.52 -14.44
C ARG A 134 -4.74 3.90 -14.36
N VAL A 135 -4.12 4.81 -13.60
CA VAL A 135 -4.57 6.21 -13.40
C VAL A 135 -3.69 7.23 -14.14
N ARG A 136 -2.88 6.78 -15.11
CA ARG A 136 -1.93 7.61 -15.88
C ARG A 136 -2.55 8.77 -16.65
N GLU A 137 -3.85 8.70 -16.91
CA GLU A 137 -4.65 9.76 -17.54
C GLU A 137 -5.66 10.21 -16.49
N PRO A 138 -5.29 11.14 -15.58
CA PRO A 138 -6.16 11.55 -14.49
C PRO A 138 -7.43 12.20 -15.02
N GLU A 139 -8.59 11.79 -14.50
CA GLU A 139 -9.87 12.41 -14.86
C GLU A 139 -9.91 13.87 -14.37
N GLU A 140 -10.38 14.79 -15.23
CA GLU A 140 -10.53 16.19 -14.87
C GLU A 140 -11.36 16.36 -13.59
N GLY A 141 -10.91 17.23 -12.70
CA GLY A 141 -11.58 17.46 -11.41
C GLY A 141 -11.27 16.42 -10.34
N THR A 142 -10.38 15.46 -10.58
CA THR A 142 -9.81 14.62 -9.51
C THR A 142 -8.61 15.31 -8.84
N VAL A 143 -8.29 14.94 -7.59
CA VAL A 143 -7.09 15.46 -6.90
C VAL A 143 -5.82 15.09 -7.67
N LEU A 144 -5.77 13.92 -8.29
CA LEU A 144 -4.64 13.51 -9.13
C LEU A 144 -4.44 14.44 -10.34
N ALA A 145 -5.54 14.87 -11.00
CA ALA A 145 -5.45 15.86 -12.08
C ALA A 145 -4.93 17.23 -11.60
N TYR A 146 -5.31 17.65 -10.38
CA TYR A 146 -4.78 18.89 -9.79
C TYR A 146 -3.28 18.80 -9.44
N ALA A 147 -2.77 17.61 -9.12
CA ALA A 147 -1.35 17.41 -8.82
C ALA A 147 -0.45 17.63 -10.05
N GLY A 148 -0.98 17.40 -11.26
CA GLY A 148 -0.31 17.66 -12.54
C GLY A 148 -0.27 16.44 -13.45
N GLU A 149 -0.20 16.66 -14.76
CA GLU A 149 -0.25 15.62 -15.81
C GLU A 149 0.88 14.59 -15.67
N ASP A 150 2.07 15.03 -15.29
CA ASP A 150 3.25 14.16 -15.15
C ASP A 150 3.27 13.38 -13.82
N THR A 151 2.37 13.69 -12.88
CA THR A 151 2.37 13.09 -11.53
C THR A 151 2.39 11.56 -11.54
N PRO A 152 1.57 10.85 -12.37
CA PRO A 152 1.63 9.40 -12.42
C PRO A 152 3.00 8.88 -12.89
N THR A 153 3.59 9.50 -13.90
CA THR A 153 4.90 9.09 -14.43
C THR A 153 6.00 9.33 -13.41
N ASP A 154 6.00 10.48 -12.74
CA ASP A 154 6.96 10.83 -11.68
C ASP A 154 6.90 9.83 -10.50
N LEU A 155 5.68 9.47 -10.07
CA LEU A 155 5.49 8.47 -9.01
C LEU A 155 6.02 7.10 -9.43
N ALA A 156 5.73 6.68 -10.65
CA ALA A 156 6.20 5.40 -11.16
C ALA A 156 7.73 5.36 -11.26
N GLU A 157 8.35 6.40 -11.82
CA GLU A 157 9.81 6.53 -11.86
C GLU A 157 10.40 6.43 -10.46
N GLU A 158 9.87 7.20 -9.51
CA GLU A 158 10.36 7.20 -8.13
C GLU A 158 10.33 5.79 -7.50
N PHE A 159 9.27 5.01 -7.72
CA PHE A 159 9.16 3.64 -7.20
C PHE A 159 10.18 2.69 -7.83
N LEU A 160 10.40 2.79 -9.14
CA LEU A 160 11.43 2.01 -9.84
C LEU A 160 12.83 2.37 -9.34
N ASP A 161 13.11 3.66 -9.22
CA ASP A 161 14.37 4.21 -8.74
C ASP A 161 14.65 3.78 -7.29
N ARG A 162 13.61 3.77 -6.45
CA ARG A 162 13.68 3.31 -5.06
C ARG A 162 13.94 1.80 -4.99
N ALA A 163 13.22 1.00 -5.76
CA ALA A 163 13.43 -0.44 -5.83
C ALA A 163 14.87 -0.78 -6.24
N ALA A 164 15.40 -0.10 -7.26
CA ALA A 164 16.78 -0.25 -7.70
C ALA A 164 17.79 0.11 -6.60
N LYS A 165 17.60 1.22 -5.90
CA LYS A 165 18.46 1.64 -4.76
C LYS A 165 18.44 0.64 -3.60
N LEU A 166 17.34 -0.08 -3.42
CA LEU A 166 17.18 -1.14 -2.42
C LEU A 166 17.72 -2.50 -2.88
N GLY A 167 18.21 -2.62 -4.13
CA GLY A 167 18.70 -3.88 -4.69
C GLY A 167 17.57 -4.86 -5.05
N VAL A 168 16.35 -4.36 -5.22
CA VAL A 168 15.19 -5.15 -5.65
C VAL A 168 15.22 -5.26 -7.17
N ALA A 169 15.48 -6.46 -7.69
CA ALA A 169 15.40 -6.74 -9.12
C ALA A 169 13.94 -6.97 -9.52
N LEU A 170 13.47 -6.27 -10.54
CA LEU A 170 12.14 -6.47 -11.10
C LEU A 170 12.19 -7.54 -12.20
N PRO A 171 11.09 -8.24 -12.47
CA PRO A 171 10.99 -9.14 -13.62
C PRO A 171 11.22 -8.39 -14.94
N ASP A 172 12.00 -8.98 -15.86
CA ASP A 172 12.34 -8.37 -17.16
C ASP A 172 11.09 -8.07 -18.02
N ASP A 173 10.01 -8.83 -17.84
CA ASP A 173 8.74 -8.70 -18.55
C ASP A 173 7.72 -7.79 -17.86
N ALA A 174 8.08 -7.18 -16.73
CA ALA A 174 7.14 -6.41 -15.91
C ALA A 174 6.53 -5.23 -16.68
N ALA A 175 7.35 -4.50 -17.45
CA ALA A 175 6.88 -3.33 -18.19
C ALA A 175 5.87 -3.71 -19.28
N GLU A 176 6.21 -4.69 -20.12
CA GLU A 176 5.33 -5.20 -21.17
C GLU A 176 4.01 -5.76 -20.60
N SER A 177 4.10 -6.41 -19.42
CA SER A 177 2.95 -7.07 -18.80
C SER A 177 2.01 -6.12 -18.07
N HIS A 178 2.52 -5.04 -17.48
CA HIS A 178 1.77 -4.26 -16.49
C HIS A 178 1.65 -2.77 -16.81
N TRP A 179 2.57 -2.20 -17.58
CA TRP A 179 2.50 -0.79 -18.03
C TRP A 179 3.03 -0.64 -19.47
N PRO A 180 2.44 -1.34 -20.45
CA PRO A 180 2.98 -1.43 -21.80
C PRO A 180 3.09 -0.07 -22.51
N GLY A 181 2.26 0.91 -22.16
CA GLY A 181 2.36 2.27 -22.72
C GLY A 181 3.54 3.09 -22.21
N TRP A 182 4.27 2.60 -21.20
CA TRP A 182 5.45 3.23 -20.60
C TRP A 182 6.74 2.42 -20.80
N SER A 183 6.71 1.34 -21.58
CA SER A 183 7.86 0.44 -21.76
C SER A 183 9.11 1.13 -22.31
N ASP A 184 8.94 2.23 -23.04
CA ASP A 184 10.02 2.96 -23.69
C ASP A 184 10.53 4.16 -22.87
N LEU A 185 9.95 4.41 -21.69
CA LEU A 185 10.32 5.56 -20.85
C LEU A 185 11.58 5.29 -20.01
N TRP A 186 11.88 4.03 -19.67
CA TRP A 186 12.95 3.64 -18.75
C TRP A 186 13.67 2.35 -19.16
#